data_AF-A0A0R0FFT0-F1
#
_entry.id   AF-A0A0R0FFT0-F1
#
_cell.length_a   1.000
_cell.length_b   1.000
_cell.length_c   1.000
_cell.angle_alpha   90.00
_cell.angle_beta   90.00
_cell.angle_gamma   90.00
#
_symmetry.space_group_name_H-M   'P 1'
#
loop_
_entity.id
_entity.type
_entity.pdbx_description
1 polymer ?
#
loop_
_entity_poly.entity_id
_entity_poly.type
_entity_poly.pdbx_seq_one_letter_code
_entity_poly.pdbx_strand_id
1 'polypeptide(L)'
;MVLIGWLNRCPNVTQYVLEWSFSYHCPIILRDNNLDWGPTPFKIFNWWIKEPKFMDFVKKYYDSYSIQGWGAYVFKEKLKLLKKWIKVWSIDKFGDPNEKLEHLVSSINKKDLQEEIEGLSLEVVLSQKTFMPEK
;
A
#
# COMPACT_ATOMS: atom_id res chain seq x y z
N MET A 1 -20.94 10.75 -6.94
CA MET A 1 -22.02 10.09 -7.70
C MET A 1 -21.44 8.81 -8.30
N VAL A 2 -21.80 7.63 -7.79
CA VAL A 2 -21.36 6.35 -8.38
C VAL A 2 -22.24 6.09 -9.60
N LEU A 3 -21.64 6.04 -10.79
CA LEU A 3 -22.37 5.77 -12.03
C LEU A 3 -23.02 4.38 -11.96
N ILE A 4 -24.33 4.31 -12.20
CA ILE A 4 -25.11 3.06 -12.15
C ILE A 4 -24.49 1.95 -13.04
N GLY A 5 -23.88 2.36 -14.16
CA GLY A 5 -23.20 1.44 -15.08
C GLY A 5 -21.94 0.78 -14.52
N TRP A 6 -21.34 1.33 -13.46
CA TRP A 6 -20.25 0.68 -12.73
C TRP A 6 -20.78 -0.41 -11.79
N LEU A 7 -21.85 -0.12 -11.04
CA LEU A 7 -22.49 -1.12 -10.16
C LEU A 7 -22.97 -2.35 -10.94
N ASN A 8 -23.48 -2.16 -12.16
CA ASN A 8 -23.88 -3.27 -13.03
C ASN A 8 -22.73 -4.18 -13.47
N ARG A 9 -21.48 -3.70 -13.50
CA ARG A 9 -20.30 -4.52 -13.85
C ARG A 9 -19.77 -5.32 -12.68
N CYS A 10 -20.03 -4.86 -11.45
CA CYS A 10 -19.48 -5.46 -10.24
C CYS A 10 -20.62 -5.69 -9.22
N PRO A 11 -21.58 -6.58 -9.54
CA PRO A 11 -22.83 -6.72 -8.77
C PRO A 11 -22.63 -7.20 -7.32
N ASN A 12 -21.47 -7.77 -6.99
CA ASN A 12 -21.18 -8.35 -5.67
C ASN A 12 -20.17 -7.51 -4.88
N VAL A 13 -19.99 -6.24 -5.23
CA VAL A 13 -19.11 -5.35 -4.47
C VAL A 13 -19.77 -4.93 -3.16
N THR A 14 -19.09 -5.23 -2.07
CA THR A 14 -19.38 -4.71 -0.74
C THR A 14 -18.46 -3.53 -0.44
N GLN A 15 -19.02 -2.49 0.17
CA GLN A 15 -18.25 -1.36 0.67
C GLN A 15 -17.99 -1.53 2.18
N TYR A 16 -16.77 -1.21 2.60
CA TYR A 16 -16.38 -1.14 4.00
C TYR A 16 -15.78 0.24 4.27
N VAL A 17 -16.28 0.90 5.30
CA VAL A 17 -15.69 2.14 5.79
C VAL A 17 -14.61 1.75 6.79
N LEU A 18 -13.36 2.16 6.55
CA LEU A 18 -12.27 1.95 7.48
C LEU A 18 -12.37 2.91 8.66
N GLU A 19 -11.81 2.48 9.79
CA GLU A 19 -11.65 3.34 10.96
C GLU A 19 -10.95 4.65 10.58
N TRP A 20 -11.37 5.71 11.24
CA TRP A 20 -10.91 7.05 10.99
C TRP A 20 -9.39 7.10 11.20
N SER A 21 -8.67 7.58 10.20
CA SER A 21 -7.23 7.84 10.30
C SER A 21 -6.97 9.34 10.27
N PHE A 22 -5.72 9.75 10.33
CA PHE A 22 -5.30 11.15 10.31
C PHE A 22 -5.75 11.94 9.07
N SER A 23 -6.16 11.27 7.99
CA SER A 23 -6.86 11.97 6.91
C SER A 23 -8.29 12.24 7.39
N TYR A 24 -8.74 13.50 7.36
CA TYR A 24 -10.12 13.93 7.66
C TYR A 24 -11.24 13.28 6.79
N HIS A 25 -10.96 12.13 6.17
CA HIS A 25 -11.86 11.29 5.41
C HIS A 25 -11.75 9.85 5.90
N CYS A 26 -12.89 9.15 5.98
CA CYS A 26 -12.89 7.71 6.21
C CYS A 26 -12.61 7.00 4.88
N PRO A 27 -11.50 6.26 4.73
CA PRO A 27 -11.25 5.51 3.51
C PRO A 27 -12.35 4.47 3.29
N ILE A 28 -12.89 4.40 2.07
CA ILE A 28 -13.87 3.40 1.67
C ILE A 28 -13.15 2.32 0.87
N ILE A 29 -13.17 1.09 1.36
CA ILE A 29 -12.70 -0.08 0.63
C ILE A 29 -13.88 -0.70 -0.11
N LEU A 30 -13.71 -0.90 -1.42
CA LEU A 30 -14.61 -1.71 -2.23
C LEU A 30 -14.02 -3.10 -2.38
N ARG A 31 -14.76 -4.13 -1.97
CA ARG A 31 -14.36 -5.54 -2.07
C ARG A 31 -15.42 -6.30 -2.85
N ASP A 32 -15.01 -7.00 -3.90
CA ASP A 32 -15.90 -7.93 -4.61
C ASP A 32 -15.98 -9.26 -3.83
N ASN A 33 -17.19 -9.63 -3.39
CA ASN A 33 -17.42 -10.85 -2.61
C ASN A 33 -17.21 -12.13 -3.41
N ASN A 34 -17.34 -12.08 -4.74
CA ASN A 34 -17.25 -13.27 -5.58
C ASN A 34 -15.81 -13.69 -5.89
N LEU A 35 -14.83 -12.86 -5.57
CA LEU A 35 -13.41 -13.07 -5.89
C LEU A 35 -12.59 -13.46 -4.65
N ASP A 36 -13.15 -14.26 -3.74
CA ASP A 36 -12.35 -14.86 -2.66
C ASP A 36 -11.57 -16.07 -3.19
N TRP A 37 -10.50 -15.78 -3.93
CA TRP A 37 -9.50 -16.79 -4.35
C TRP A 37 -8.60 -17.23 -3.19
N GLY A 38 -8.97 -16.92 -1.94
CA GLY A 38 -8.15 -17.09 -0.76
C GLY A 38 -7.02 -16.04 -0.68
N PRO A 39 -6.08 -16.24 0.26
CA PRO A 39 -4.94 -15.35 0.41
C PRO A 39 -4.15 -15.22 -0.89
N THR A 40 -4.00 -14.00 -1.40
CA THR A 40 -3.19 -13.76 -2.61
C THR A 40 -1.79 -14.32 -2.38
N PRO A 41 -1.32 -15.28 -3.19
CA PRO A 41 -0.08 -16.01 -2.91
C PRO A 41 1.16 -15.09 -2.97
N PHE A 42 1.07 -14.01 -3.73
CA PHE A 42 2.15 -13.07 -3.95
C PHE A 42 1.60 -11.66 -4.18
N LYS A 43 2.13 -10.68 -3.44
CA LYS A 43 1.78 -9.26 -3.58
C LYS A 43 3.05 -8.45 -3.72
N ILE A 44 3.05 -7.53 -4.67
CA ILE A 44 4.10 -6.53 -4.89
C ILE A 44 3.44 -5.17 -5.06
N PHE A 45 4.19 -4.11 -4.80
CA PHE A 45 3.69 -2.78 -5.09
C PHE A 45 3.84 -2.48 -6.58
N ASN A 46 2.79 -1.98 -7.22
CA ASN A 46 2.79 -1.66 -8.64
C ASN A 46 3.89 -0.65 -9.02
N TRP A 47 4.24 0.26 -8.10
CA TRP A 47 5.28 1.24 -8.36
C TRP A 47 6.70 0.61 -8.41
N TRP A 48 6.92 -0.56 -7.80
CA TRP A 48 8.18 -1.29 -7.98
C TRP A 48 8.42 -1.69 -9.44
N ILE A 49 7.35 -1.97 -10.19
CA ILE A 49 7.45 -2.30 -11.63
C ILE A 49 7.97 -1.09 -12.43
N LYS A 50 7.77 0.13 -11.94
CA LYS A 50 8.27 1.35 -12.57
C LYS A 50 9.75 1.62 -12.27
N GLU A 51 10.34 0.91 -11.30
CA GLU A 51 11.76 1.07 -10.95
C GLU A 51 12.64 0.44 -12.04
N PRO A 52 13.56 1.19 -12.67
CA PRO A 52 14.25 0.77 -13.90
C PRO A 52 14.94 -0.59 -13.84
N LYS A 53 15.45 -1.01 -12.66
CA LYS A 53 16.20 -2.26 -12.49
C LYS A 53 15.38 -3.39 -11.85
N PHE A 54 14.11 -3.17 -11.57
CA PHE A 54 13.29 -4.14 -10.84
C PHE A 54 13.05 -5.42 -11.66
N MET A 55 12.70 -5.30 -12.94
CA MET A 55 12.44 -6.48 -13.78
C MET A 55 13.70 -7.30 -14.02
N ASP A 56 14.84 -6.66 -14.23
CA ASP A 56 16.14 -7.34 -14.37
C ASP A 56 16.53 -8.05 -13.07
N PHE A 57 16.31 -7.40 -11.92
CA PHE A 57 16.49 -8.01 -10.61
C PHE A 57 15.61 -9.26 -10.47
N VAL A 58 14.30 -9.15 -10.73
CA VAL A 58 13.36 -10.26 -10.62
C VAL A 58 13.79 -11.43 -11.50
N LYS A 59 14.14 -11.17 -12.76
CA LYS A 59 14.60 -12.18 -13.70
C LYS A 59 15.87 -12.88 -13.22
N LYS A 60 16.90 -12.12 -12.83
CA LYS A 60 18.16 -12.65 -12.30
C LYS A 60 17.93 -13.64 -11.15
N TYR A 61 17.12 -13.26 -10.17
CA TYR A 61 16.88 -14.14 -9.02
C TYR A 61 15.94 -15.30 -9.36
N TYR A 62 14.94 -15.11 -10.22
CA TYR A 62 14.07 -16.18 -10.66
C TYR A 62 14.81 -17.30 -11.41
N ASP A 63 15.77 -16.92 -12.26
CA ASP A 63 16.57 -17.83 -13.07
C ASP A 63 17.72 -18.47 -12.26
N SER A 64 18.15 -17.83 -11.16
CA SER A 64 19.18 -18.40 -10.27
C SER A 64 18.75 -19.68 -9.54
N TYR A 65 17.44 -19.94 -9.48
CA TYR A 65 16.89 -21.10 -8.79
C TYR A 65 16.50 -22.22 -9.74
N SER A 66 17.13 -23.38 -9.57
CA SER A 66 16.68 -24.65 -10.15
C SER A 66 15.94 -25.46 -9.08
N ILE A 67 14.63 -25.65 -9.28
CA ILE A 67 13.77 -26.42 -8.38
C ILE A 67 13.15 -27.54 -9.20
N GLN A 68 13.22 -28.77 -8.69
CA GLN A 68 12.64 -29.95 -9.33
C GLN A 68 11.25 -30.25 -8.77
N GLY A 69 10.38 -30.81 -9.62
CA GLY A 69 9.02 -31.21 -9.26
C GLY A 69 8.01 -30.85 -10.36
N TRP A 70 6.73 -31.06 -10.08
CA TRP A 70 5.66 -30.62 -10.98
C TRP A 70 5.62 -29.09 -11.07
N GLY A 71 5.31 -28.56 -12.26
CA GLY A 71 5.29 -27.12 -12.58
C GLY A 71 4.62 -26.21 -11.54
N ALA A 72 3.47 -26.57 -10.96
CA ALA A 72 2.83 -25.69 -9.96
C ALA A 72 3.63 -25.62 -8.66
N TYR A 73 4.23 -26.73 -8.24
CA TYR A 73 5.12 -26.77 -7.08
C TYR A 73 6.38 -25.94 -7.34
N VAL A 74 7.02 -26.13 -8.49
CA VAL A 74 8.21 -25.37 -8.91
C VAL A 74 7.90 -23.86 -8.93
N PHE A 75 6.77 -23.48 -9.52
CA PHE A 75 6.33 -22.09 -9.60
C PHE A 75 6.10 -21.48 -8.21
N LYS A 76 5.35 -22.16 -7.33
CA LYS A 76 5.11 -21.74 -5.95
C LYS A 76 6.41 -21.53 -5.18
N GLU A 77 7.34 -22.50 -5.24
CA GLU A 77 8.59 -22.41 -4.49
C GLU A 77 9.52 -21.33 -5.06
N LYS A 78 9.56 -21.13 -6.39
CA LYS A 78 10.27 -20.00 -7.00
C LYS A 78 9.71 -18.66 -6.51
N LEU A 79 8.39 -18.48 -6.50
CA LEU A 79 7.77 -17.25 -5.98
C LEU A 79 8.07 -17.03 -4.49
N LYS A 80 8.08 -18.10 -3.68
CA LYS A 80 8.43 -18.03 -2.26
C LYS A 80 9.87 -17.56 -2.05
N LEU A 81 10.82 -18.04 -2.86
CA LEU A 81 12.21 -17.59 -2.82
C LEU A 81 12.35 -16.16 -3.34
N LEU A 82 11.70 -15.84 -4.45
CA LEU A 82 11.70 -14.50 -5.03
C LEU A 82 11.16 -13.45 -4.03
N LYS A 83 10.11 -13.80 -3.27
CA LYS A 83 9.54 -12.94 -2.22
C LYS A 83 10.58 -12.53 -1.17
N LYS A 84 11.47 -13.46 -0.79
CA LYS A 84 12.55 -13.17 0.18
C LYS A 84 13.52 -12.14 -0.37
N TRP A 85 13.94 -12.31 -1.62
CA TRP A 85 14.84 -11.35 -2.28
C TRP A 85 14.21 -9.98 -2.47
N ILE A 86 12.96 -9.93 -2.92
CA ILE A 86 12.25 -8.65 -3.07
C ILE A 86 12.14 -7.93 -1.72
N LYS A 87 11.93 -8.65 -0.62
CA LYS A 87 11.92 -8.05 0.73
C LYS A 87 13.28 -7.42 1.06
N VAL A 88 14.38 -8.14 0.86
CA VAL A 88 15.73 -7.62 1.11
C VAL A 88 16.03 -6.42 0.21
N TRP A 89 15.75 -6.54 -1.08
CA TRP A 89 15.93 -5.46 -2.05
C TRP A 89 15.11 -4.23 -1.73
N SER A 90 13.86 -4.41 -1.30
CA SER A 90 13.00 -3.28 -0.91
C SER A 90 13.55 -2.54 0.29
N ILE A 91 14.09 -3.25 1.29
CA ILE A 91 14.68 -2.63 2.48
C ILE A 91 15.98 -1.90 2.10
N ASP A 92 16.84 -2.54 1.31
CA ASP A 92 18.08 -1.94 0.81
C ASP A 92 17.83 -0.65 0.00
N LYS A 93 16.78 -0.64 -0.83
CA LYS A 93 16.46 0.50 -1.70
C LYS A 93 15.67 1.61 -1.03
N PHE A 94 14.72 1.28 -0.16
CA PHE A 94 13.73 2.24 0.33
C PHE A 94 13.73 2.40 1.85
N GLY A 95 14.59 1.66 2.56
CA GLY A 95 14.59 1.56 4.02
C GLY A 95 13.52 0.60 4.52
N ASP A 96 13.54 0.31 5.83
CA ASP A 96 12.47 -0.46 6.45
C ASP A 96 11.18 0.38 6.49
N PRO A 97 10.08 -0.09 5.88
CA PRO A 97 8.81 0.63 5.92
C PRO A 97 8.27 0.83 7.35
N ASN A 98 8.60 -0.06 8.30
CA ASN A 98 8.16 0.08 9.69
C ASN A 98 8.89 1.23 10.38
N GLU A 99 10.20 1.35 10.21
CA GLU A 99 10.96 2.49 10.75
C GLU A 99 10.45 3.81 10.18
N LYS A 100 10.14 3.84 8.87
CA LYS A 100 9.56 5.01 8.24
C LYS A 100 8.18 5.34 8.78
N LEU A 101 7.36 4.34 9.04
CA LEU A 101 6.04 4.50 9.65
C LEU A 101 6.17 5.07 11.08
N GLU A 102 7.02 4.48 11.91
CA GLU A 102 7.28 4.94 13.28
C GLU A 102 7.77 6.38 13.32
N HIS A 103 8.72 6.74 12.44
CA HIS A 103 9.22 8.10 12.32
C HIS A 103 8.12 9.08 11.88
N LEU A 104 7.27 8.69 10.92
CA LEU A 104 6.15 9.53 10.47
C LEU A 104 5.13 9.74 11.59
N VAL A 105 4.73 8.68 12.30
CA VAL A 105 3.81 8.77 13.45
C VAL A 105 4.40 9.64 14.55
N SER A 106 5.68 9.45 14.91
CA SER A 106 6.36 10.29 15.90
C SER A 106 6.42 11.77 15.48
N SER A 107 6.68 12.03 14.19
CA SER A 107 6.72 13.40 13.65
C SER A 107 5.34 14.07 13.66
N ILE A 108 4.27 13.31 13.41
CA ILE A 108 2.88 13.79 13.51
C ILE A 108 2.56 14.13 14.96
N ASN A 109 2.77 13.19 15.89
CA ASN A 109 2.47 13.42 17.31
C ASN A 109 3.22 14.62 17.90
N LYS A 110 4.46 14.87 17.47
CA LYS A 110 5.22 16.06 17.88
C LYS A 110 4.58 17.36 17.39
N LYS A 111 4.04 17.37 16.17
CA LYS A 111 3.35 18.54 15.61
C LYS A 111 2.02 18.78 16.30
N ASP A 112 1.26 17.72 16.58
CA ASP A 112 0.00 17.81 17.32
C ASP A 112 0.23 18.38 18.73
N LEU A 113 1.26 17.91 19.44
CA LEU A 113 1.64 18.45 20.76
C LEU A 113 2.08 19.92 20.70
N GLN A 114 2.82 20.33 19.66
CA GLN A 114 3.22 21.72 19.48
C GLN A 114 1.99 22.62 19.24
N GLU A 115 1.02 22.14 18.47
CA GLU A 115 -0.24 22.84 18.19
C GLU A 115 -1.10 22.99 19.45
N GLU A 116 -1.14 21.97 20.32
CA GLU A 116 -1.82 22.05 21.63
C GLU A 116 -1.20 23.10 22.56
N ILE A 117 0.13 23.23 22.56
CA ILE A 117 0.86 24.17 23.44
C ILE A 117 0.77 25.61 22.93
N GLU A 118 1.00 25.82 21.63
CA GLU A 118 1.01 27.17 21.04
C GLU A 118 -0.40 27.75 20.87
N GLY A 119 -1.43 26.89 20.85
CA GLY A 119 -2.78 27.25 20.46
C GLY A 119 -2.87 27.51 18.95
N LEU A 120 -4.06 27.33 18.38
CA LEU A 120 -4.29 27.52 16.95
C LEU A 120 -3.97 28.96 16.52
N SER A 121 -2.78 29.18 15.94
CA SER A 121 -2.49 30.37 15.15
C SER A 121 -3.46 30.42 13.96
N LEU A 122 -4.06 31.58 13.71
CA LEU A 122 -4.98 31.80 12.58
C LEU A 122 -4.35 31.42 11.23
N GLU A 123 -3.02 31.50 11.09
CA GLU A 123 -2.30 31.09 9.89
C GLU A 123 -2.42 29.59 9.61
N VAL A 124 -2.37 28.75 10.65
CA VAL A 124 -2.49 27.28 10.52
C VAL A 124 -3.90 26.91 10.05
N VAL A 125 -4.93 27.53 10.63
CA VAL A 125 -6.33 27.33 10.24
C VAL A 125 -6.57 27.72 8.77
N LEU A 126 -5.96 28.81 8.31
CA LEU A 126 -6.06 29.25 6.91
C LEU A 126 -5.29 28.32 5.95
N SER A 127 -4.13 27.80 6.36
CA SER A 127 -3.37 26.84 5.54
C SER A 127 -4.11 25.49 5.38
N GLN A 128 -4.77 25.01 6.44
CA GLN A 128 -5.59 23.80 6.35
C GLN A 128 -6.82 24.00 5.45
N LYS A 129 -7.45 25.18 5.50
CA LYS A 129 -8.56 25.53 4.58
C LYS A 129 -8.12 25.64 3.12
N THR A 130 -6.91 26.11 2.83
CA THR A 130 -6.41 26.16 1.45
C THR A 130 -5.96 24.79 0.93
N PHE A 131 -5.47 23.90 1.80
CA PHE A 131 -5.18 22.52 1.43
C PHE A 131 -6.44 21.68 1.15
N MET A 132 -7.58 22.07 1.72
CA MET A 132 -8.89 21.50 1.43
C MET A 132 -9.66 22.42 0.47
N PRO A 133 -9.40 22.41 -0.86
CA PRO A 133 -10.21 23.19 -1.78
C PRO A 133 -11.67 22.80 -1.61
N GLU A 134 -12.53 23.81 -1.42
CA GLU A 134 -13.98 23.63 -1.42
C GLU A 134 -14.40 22.87 -2.68
N LYS A 135 -15.31 21.91 -2.48
CA LYS A 135 -15.79 20.96 -3.51
C LYS A 135 -16.33 21.62 -4.76
#